data_AF-A0AAV0WXR3-F1
#
_entry.id   AF-A0AAV0WXR3-F1
#
_cell.length_a   1.000
_cell.length_b   1.000
_cell.length_c   1.000
_cell.angle_alpha   90.00
_cell.angle_beta   90.00
_cell.angle_gamma   90.00
#
_symmetry.space_group_name_H-M   'P 1'
#
loop_
_entity.id
_entity.type
_entity.pdbx_description
1 polymer ?
#
loop_
_entity_poly.entity_id
_entity_poly.type
_entity_poly.pdbx_seq_one_letter_code
_entity_poly.pdbx_strand_id
1 'polypeptide(L)'
;MILTAPTNVASKKSQYIALLVPVFLPAIHILILEKFWSDFNVNVNKEHCTCSCWDTVFKGPYEAGVARYKHMYFNATDNTFKIWVITAVCTIVLYECVKNIVRLCFDKQIRYNMMLLFILSMFSHYYSWWSFVNYWNDDFYSQWNHQIFFTVTELYSTSILYTICDRRKEIKKVHLFSIIAVGLTHMLAAGFDQFVINVIGGSGFAHQVIRDLFLMIPDILNIIIPLLEIKNRRLTTKNRYADDPSSFKEILLLVIIVTSGLIIVSLL
;
A
#
# COMPACT_ATOMS: atom_id res chain seq x y z
N MET A 1 40.32 14.14 -18.14
CA MET A 1 39.26 15.15 -18.34
C MET A 1 38.17 14.85 -17.31
N ILE A 2 38.14 15.64 -16.25
CA ILE A 2 37.25 15.48 -15.11
C ILE A 2 35.86 15.92 -15.58
N LEU A 3 34.93 14.98 -15.73
CA LEU A 3 33.51 15.29 -15.89
C LEU A 3 33.00 15.75 -14.53
N THR A 4 33.08 17.06 -14.31
CA THR A 4 32.38 17.75 -13.23
C THR A 4 30.88 17.49 -13.40
N ALA A 5 30.30 16.73 -12.46
CA ALA A 5 28.86 16.61 -12.33
C ALA A 5 28.24 18.00 -12.13
N PRO A 6 27.11 18.33 -12.79
CA PRO A 6 26.42 19.57 -12.49
C PRO A 6 25.84 19.47 -11.07
N THR A 7 26.25 20.40 -10.22
CA THR A 7 25.72 20.61 -8.88
C THR A 7 24.26 21.07 -8.95
N ASN A 8 23.34 20.11 -9.03
CA ASN A 8 21.90 20.38 -9.00
C ASN A 8 21.45 20.75 -7.57
N VAL A 9 21.70 21.99 -7.17
CA VAL A 9 21.04 22.59 -6.01
C VAL A 9 19.69 23.15 -6.47
N ALA A 10 18.76 22.25 -6.80
CA ALA A 10 17.36 22.64 -6.82
C ALA A 10 16.99 23.04 -5.39
N SER A 11 16.45 24.25 -5.19
CA SER A 11 15.94 24.66 -3.89
C SER A 11 14.89 23.65 -3.40
N LYS A 12 14.80 23.40 -2.09
CA LYS A 12 13.76 22.51 -1.52
C LYS A 12 12.37 22.88 -2.03
N LYS A 13 12.09 24.19 -2.20
CA LYS A 13 10.83 24.69 -2.76
C LYS A 13 10.57 24.20 -4.19
N SER A 14 11.57 24.27 -5.07
CA SER A 14 11.44 23.76 -6.45
C SER A 14 11.23 22.24 -6.50
N GLN A 15 11.82 21.48 -5.56
CA GLN A 15 11.60 20.03 -5.48
C GLN A 15 10.15 19.71 -5.06
N TYR A 16 9.61 20.40 -4.05
CA TYR A 16 8.21 20.23 -3.66
C TYR A 16 7.24 20.58 -4.80
N ILE A 17 7.46 21.70 -5.49
CA ILE A 17 6.62 22.08 -6.63
C ILE A 17 6.67 21.02 -7.73
N ALA A 18 7.86 20.49 -8.07
CA ALA A 18 8.01 19.45 -9.07
C ALA A 18 7.25 18.15 -8.72
N LEU A 19 7.16 17.80 -7.43
CA LEU A 19 6.39 16.63 -6.97
C LEU A 19 4.87 16.85 -7.07
N LEU A 20 4.41 18.09 -7.04
CA LEU A 20 2.99 18.44 -7.13
C LEU A 20 2.48 18.46 -8.59
N VAL A 21 3.36 18.65 -9.57
CA VAL A 21 2.99 18.74 -10.99
C VAL A 21 2.28 17.48 -11.51
N PRO A 22 2.78 16.24 -11.29
CA PRO A 22 2.10 15.02 -11.76
C PRO A 22 0.69 14.83 -11.17
N VAL A 23 0.44 15.43 -10.00
CA VAL A 23 -0.86 15.38 -9.32
C VAL A 23 -1.80 16.44 -9.90
N PHE A 24 -1.39 17.71 -9.90
CA PHE A 24 -2.29 18.82 -10.24
C PHE A 24 -2.47 19.06 -11.73
N LEU A 25 -1.45 18.82 -12.58
CA LEU A 25 -1.57 19.11 -14.01
C LEU A 25 -2.71 18.30 -14.67
N PRO A 26 -2.81 16.97 -14.45
CA PRO A 26 -3.88 16.19 -15.05
C PRO A 26 -5.24 16.43 -14.36
N ALA A 27 -5.23 16.75 -13.06
CA ALA A 27 -6.44 17.17 -12.35
C ALA A 27 -7.05 18.44 -12.94
N ILE A 28 -6.20 19.45 -13.21
CA ILE A 28 -6.62 20.68 -13.88
C ILE A 28 -7.17 20.37 -15.28
N HIS A 29 -6.53 19.47 -16.04
CA HIS A 29 -7.04 19.05 -17.33
C HIS A 29 -8.42 18.38 -17.22
N ILE A 30 -8.63 17.48 -16.26
CA ILE A 30 -9.93 16.82 -16.04
C ILE A 30 -11.01 17.85 -15.71
N LEU A 31 -10.75 18.79 -14.80
CA LEU A 31 -11.71 19.84 -14.42
C LEU A 31 -12.03 20.79 -15.57
N ILE A 32 -11.02 21.15 -16.39
CA ILE A 32 -11.24 21.95 -17.60
C ILE A 32 -12.13 21.18 -18.56
N LEU A 33 -11.84 19.90 -18.81
CA LEU A 33 -12.64 19.07 -19.70
C LEU A 33 -14.08 18.94 -19.20
N GLU A 34 -14.29 18.63 -17.93
CA GLU A 34 -15.62 18.58 -17.33
C GLU A 34 -16.41 19.88 -17.55
N LYS A 35 -15.78 21.04 -17.30
CA LYS A 35 -16.42 22.34 -17.45
C LYS A 35 -16.76 22.70 -18.89
N PHE A 36 -15.88 22.40 -19.86
CA PHE A 36 -16.11 22.77 -21.26
C PHE A 36 -16.99 21.78 -22.01
N TRP A 37 -17.05 20.54 -21.54
CA TRP A 37 -17.78 19.46 -22.20
C TRP A 37 -19.08 19.07 -21.49
N SER A 38 -19.42 19.74 -20.37
CA SER A 38 -20.69 19.57 -19.65
C SER A 38 -21.90 19.74 -20.57
N ASP A 39 -21.80 20.67 -21.52
CA ASP A 39 -22.88 21.01 -22.46
C ASP A 39 -23.10 19.92 -23.52
N PHE A 40 -22.16 19.00 -23.67
CA PHE A 40 -22.23 17.86 -24.58
C PHE A 40 -22.50 16.53 -23.86
N ASN A 41 -22.76 16.58 -22.55
CA ASN A 41 -22.95 15.39 -21.73
C ASN A 41 -24.39 14.84 -21.85
N VAL A 42 -24.50 13.52 -21.98
CA VAL A 42 -25.74 12.75 -21.93
C VAL A 42 -25.85 12.08 -20.55
N ASN A 43 -27.01 12.20 -19.91
CA ASN A 43 -27.26 11.59 -18.60
C ASN A 43 -27.18 10.05 -18.69
N VAL A 44 -26.22 9.48 -17.96
CA VAL A 44 -26.04 8.03 -17.83
C VAL A 44 -26.89 7.51 -16.67
N ASN A 45 -27.74 6.52 -16.93
CA ASN A 45 -28.41 5.78 -15.87
C ASN A 45 -27.44 4.77 -15.26
N LYS A 46 -26.83 5.12 -14.12
CA LYS A 46 -25.83 4.30 -13.42
C LYS A 46 -26.38 2.97 -12.88
N GLU A 47 -27.70 2.82 -12.74
CA GLU A 47 -28.30 1.63 -12.13
C GLU A 47 -28.66 0.54 -13.14
N HIS A 48 -28.95 0.90 -14.40
CA HIS A 48 -29.54 0.00 -15.41
C HIS A 48 -28.75 -0.03 -16.73
N CYS A 49 -27.46 0.30 -16.72
CA CYS A 49 -26.68 0.30 -17.95
C CYS A 49 -26.66 -1.07 -18.63
N THR A 50 -27.00 -1.11 -19.91
CA THR A 50 -26.92 -2.34 -20.71
C THR A 50 -25.80 -2.33 -21.75
N CYS A 51 -25.23 -1.18 -22.15
CA CYS A 51 -24.10 -1.12 -23.11
C CYS A 51 -23.15 0.10 -23.03
N SER A 52 -23.46 1.22 -22.35
CA SER A 52 -22.51 2.34 -22.21
C SER A 52 -22.76 3.17 -20.92
N CYS A 53 -22.15 2.76 -19.80
CA CYS A 53 -22.14 3.53 -18.54
C CYS A 53 -21.14 4.72 -18.52
N TRP A 54 -20.60 5.13 -19.67
CA TRP A 54 -19.47 6.05 -19.70
C TRP A 54 -19.93 7.50 -19.82
N ASP A 55 -19.18 8.42 -19.22
CA ASP A 55 -19.41 9.82 -19.48
C ASP A 55 -19.20 10.09 -20.97
N THR A 56 -20.10 10.87 -21.55
CA THR A 56 -20.04 11.15 -23.00
C THR A 56 -19.08 12.29 -23.31
N VAL A 57 -18.48 12.89 -22.28
CA VAL A 57 -17.52 14.00 -22.33
C VAL A 57 -16.26 13.63 -23.09
N PHE A 58 -15.60 12.52 -22.76
CA PHE A 58 -14.29 12.20 -23.36
C PHE A 58 -14.36 11.19 -24.53
N LYS A 59 -15.32 10.25 -24.50
CA LYS A 59 -15.51 9.23 -25.55
C LYS A 59 -16.93 9.02 -26.03
N GLY A 60 -17.92 9.83 -25.61
CA GLY A 60 -19.31 9.71 -26.06
C GLY A 60 -19.49 9.54 -27.58
N PRO A 61 -18.78 10.31 -28.42
CA PRO A 61 -18.86 10.15 -29.89
C PRO A 61 -18.31 8.82 -30.43
N TYR A 62 -17.49 8.09 -29.66
CA TYR A 62 -16.87 6.82 -30.06
C TYR A 62 -17.71 5.60 -29.66
N GLU A 63 -18.69 5.79 -28.77
CA GLU A 63 -19.68 4.77 -28.39
C GLU A 63 -20.83 4.66 -29.40
N ALA A 64 -20.91 5.56 -30.38
CA ALA A 64 -21.91 5.50 -31.46
C ALA A 64 -21.66 4.38 -32.50
N GLY A 65 -20.57 3.61 -32.35
CA GLY A 65 -20.21 2.45 -33.19
C GLY A 65 -20.10 1.14 -32.39
N VAL A 66 -19.56 0.08 -33.00
CA VAL A 66 -19.33 -1.18 -32.29
C VAL A 66 -18.26 -0.98 -31.20
N ALA A 67 -18.67 -1.08 -29.94
CA ALA A 67 -17.78 -0.94 -28.78
C ALA A 67 -16.59 -1.90 -28.88
N ARG A 68 -15.38 -1.37 -28.66
CA ARG A 68 -14.13 -2.15 -28.62
C ARG A 68 -13.65 -2.30 -27.18
N TYR A 69 -12.87 -3.36 -26.92
CA TYR A 69 -12.25 -3.59 -25.63
C TYR A 69 -11.35 -2.41 -25.23
N LYS A 70 -11.51 -1.91 -24.00
CA LYS A 70 -10.73 -0.81 -23.44
C LYS A 70 -9.84 -1.37 -22.33
N HIS A 71 -8.54 -1.04 -22.36
CA HIS A 71 -7.58 -1.51 -21.35
C HIS A 71 -7.61 -0.69 -20.05
N MET A 72 -7.89 0.60 -20.15
CA MET A 72 -8.08 1.52 -19.02
C MET A 72 -8.81 2.76 -19.53
N TYR A 73 -9.83 3.23 -18.81
CA TYR A 73 -10.63 4.38 -19.23
C TYR A 73 -11.07 5.19 -17.99
N PHE A 74 -11.24 6.50 -18.18
CA PHE A 74 -11.52 7.45 -17.13
C PHE A 74 -12.61 8.43 -17.57
N ASN A 75 -13.64 8.59 -16.73
CA ASN A 75 -14.67 9.63 -16.90
C ASN A 75 -14.17 10.94 -16.27
N ALA A 76 -14.50 12.11 -16.80
CA ALA A 76 -14.26 13.40 -16.15
C ALA A 76 -15.18 13.59 -14.94
N THR A 77 -14.85 12.91 -13.82
CA THR A 77 -15.64 12.85 -12.59
C THR A 77 -14.74 12.93 -11.35
N ASP A 78 -15.32 13.28 -10.20
CA ASP A 78 -14.62 13.31 -8.91
C ASP A 78 -13.93 11.98 -8.56
N ASN A 79 -14.54 10.83 -8.87
CA ASN A 79 -13.94 9.52 -8.60
C ASN A 79 -12.69 9.28 -9.45
N THR A 80 -12.72 9.67 -10.72
CA THR A 80 -11.54 9.62 -11.58
C THR A 80 -10.44 10.55 -11.06
N PHE A 81 -10.80 11.73 -10.57
CA PHE A 81 -9.83 12.61 -9.92
C PHE A 81 -9.20 11.95 -8.69
N LYS A 82 -9.99 11.31 -7.81
CA LYS A 82 -9.47 10.53 -6.66
C LYS A 82 -8.51 9.43 -7.09
N ILE A 83 -8.89 8.64 -8.11
CA ILE A 83 -8.07 7.57 -8.69
C ILE A 83 -6.73 8.12 -9.20
N TRP A 84 -6.77 9.25 -9.91
CA TRP A 84 -5.56 9.90 -10.42
C TRP A 84 -4.63 10.33 -9.28
N VAL A 85 -5.17 11.06 -8.30
CA VAL A 85 -4.40 11.58 -7.16
C VAL A 85 -3.74 10.44 -6.40
N ILE A 86 -4.47 9.38 -6.05
CA ILE A 86 -3.86 8.25 -5.32
C ILE A 86 -2.76 7.58 -6.14
N THR A 87 -2.97 7.42 -7.45
CA THR A 87 -2.02 6.74 -8.34
C THR A 87 -0.73 7.54 -8.45
N ALA A 88 -0.84 8.85 -8.63
CA ALA A 88 0.30 9.75 -8.69
C ALA A 88 1.09 9.77 -7.37
N VAL A 89 0.40 9.89 -6.23
CA VAL A 89 1.02 9.87 -4.91
C VAL A 89 1.73 8.55 -4.65
N CYS A 90 1.07 7.41 -4.88
CA CYS A 90 1.67 6.08 -4.72
C CYS A 90 2.90 5.90 -5.63
N THR A 91 2.83 6.35 -6.88
CA THR A 91 3.96 6.27 -7.83
C THR A 91 5.15 7.10 -7.36
N ILE A 92 4.92 8.32 -6.88
CA ILE A 92 5.97 9.20 -6.35
C ILE A 92 6.61 8.57 -5.10
N VAL A 93 5.81 8.09 -4.15
CA VAL A 93 6.31 7.44 -2.93
C VAL A 93 7.13 6.20 -3.28
N LEU A 94 6.63 5.35 -4.19
CA LEU A 94 7.35 4.18 -4.66
C LEU A 94 8.70 4.58 -5.29
N TYR A 95 8.71 5.58 -6.16
CA TYR A 95 9.94 6.08 -6.79
C TYR A 95 10.96 6.56 -5.75
N GLU A 96 10.55 7.39 -4.79
CA GLU A 96 11.43 7.90 -3.73
C GLU A 96 11.96 6.77 -2.83
N CYS A 97 11.10 5.81 -2.49
CA CYS A 97 11.48 4.62 -1.73
C CYS A 97 12.53 3.79 -2.48
N VAL A 98 12.26 3.43 -3.75
CA VAL A 98 13.17 2.63 -4.58
C VAL A 98 14.49 3.36 -4.80
N LYS A 99 14.46 4.66 -5.12
CA LYS A 99 15.67 5.49 -5.28
C LYS A 99 16.55 5.43 -4.03
N ASN A 100 15.96 5.59 -2.84
CA ASN A 100 16.71 5.51 -1.59
C ASN A 100 17.26 4.09 -1.33
N ILE A 101 16.46 3.06 -1.57
CA ILE A 101 16.88 1.66 -1.39
C ILE A 101 18.04 1.30 -2.32
N VAL A 102 17.97 1.69 -3.59
CA VAL A 102 19.06 1.51 -4.57
C VAL A 102 20.33 2.20 -4.10
N ARG A 103 20.23 3.42 -3.57
CA ARG A 103 21.36 4.11 -2.95
C ARG A 103 21.95 3.32 -1.78
N LEU A 104 21.12 2.80 -0.87
CA LEU A 104 21.58 1.96 0.24
C LEU A 104 22.28 0.67 -0.23
N CYS A 105 21.83 0.08 -1.35
CA CYS A 105 22.51 -1.05 -1.98
C CYS A 105 23.92 -0.68 -2.46
N PHE A 106 24.07 0.44 -3.16
CA PHE A 106 25.38 0.93 -3.61
C PHE A 106 26.32 1.29 -2.46
N ASP A 107 25.78 1.91 -1.41
CA ASP A 107 26.53 2.27 -0.19
C ASP A 107 26.85 1.02 0.68
N LYS A 108 26.36 -0.17 0.31
CA LYS A 108 26.44 -1.43 1.08
C LYS A 108 25.90 -1.32 2.51
N GLN A 109 24.95 -0.40 2.72
CA GLN A 109 24.32 -0.13 4.01
C GLN A 109 22.96 -0.82 4.16
N ILE A 110 22.61 -1.80 3.34
CA ILE A 110 21.30 -2.45 3.39
C ILE A 110 21.27 -3.61 4.40
N ARG A 111 20.17 -3.74 5.15
CA ARG A 111 19.85 -4.93 5.95
C ARG A 111 18.97 -5.88 5.13
N TYR A 112 19.55 -6.96 4.65
CA TYR A 112 18.87 -7.92 3.75
C TYR A 112 17.57 -8.49 4.31
N ASN A 113 17.52 -8.84 5.60
CA ASN A 113 16.29 -9.35 6.22
C ASN A 113 15.14 -8.33 6.18
N MET A 114 15.44 -7.06 6.45
CA MET A 114 14.43 -5.99 6.43
C MET A 114 14.05 -5.60 5.01
N MET A 115 15.02 -5.66 4.08
CA MET A 115 14.77 -5.48 2.65
C MET A 115 13.87 -6.57 2.09
N LEU A 116 14.06 -7.83 2.48
CA LEU A 116 13.19 -8.93 2.09
C LEU A 116 11.74 -8.68 2.52
N LEU A 117 11.53 -8.31 3.79
CA LEU A 117 10.20 -7.95 4.29
C LEU A 117 9.59 -6.76 3.54
N PHE A 118 10.41 -5.73 3.26
CA PHE A 118 9.98 -4.58 2.48
C PHE A 118 9.53 -4.98 1.06
N ILE A 119 10.30 -5.81 0.35
CA ILE A 119 9.92 -6.31 -0.99
C ILE A 119 8.62 -7.10 -0.94
N LEU A 120 8.48 -8.00 0.04
CA LEU A 120 7.28 -8.82 0.19
C LEU A 120 6.03 -7.97 0.48
N SER A 121 6.18 -6.87 1.23
CA SER A 121 5.06 -5.95 1.48
C SER A 121 4.54 -5.23 0.23
N MET A 122 5.32 -5.17 -0.86
CA MET A 122 4.92 -4.48 -2.10
C MET A 122 3.65 -5.08 -2.73
N PHE A 123 3.43 -6.39 -2.55
CA PHE A 123 2.22 -7.04 -3.05
C PHE A 123 0.97 -6.44 -2.40
N SER A 124 0.95 -6.30 -1.08
CA SER A 124 -0.20 -5.76 -0.35
C SER A 124 -0.46 -4.28 -0.67
N HIS A 125 0.60 -3.48 -0.86
CA HIS A 125 0.48 -2.09 -1.31
C HIS A 125 -0.10 -2.00 -2.73
N TYR A 126 0.36 -2.85 -3.65
CA TYR A 126 -0.17 -2.93 -5.01
C TYR A 126 -1.65 -3.34 -5.01
N TYR A 127 -1.98 -4.39 -4.24
CA TYR A 127 -3.34 -4.86 -4.07
C TYR A 127 -4.25 -3.76 -3.51
N SER A 128 -3.81 -3.07 -2.45
CA SER A 128 -4.53 -1.94 -1.85
C SER A 128 -4.81 -0.82 -2.86
N TRP A 129 -3.79 -0.41 -3.63
CA TRP A 129 -3.97 0.58 -4.70
C TRP A 129 -5.01 0.11 -5.73
N TRP A 130 -4.92 -1.14 -6.17
CA TRP A 130 -5.87 -1.70 -7.13
C TRP A 130 -7.29 -1.78 -6.58
N SER A 131 -7.47 -2.17 -5.31
CA SER A 131 -8.77 -2.15 -4.63
C SER A 131 -9.38 -0.75 -4.60
N PHE A 132 -8.60 0.28 -4.27
CA PHE A 132 -9.09 1.66 -4.30
C PHE A 132 -9.52 2.09 -5.71
N VAL A 133 -8.74 1.75 -6.73
CA VAL A 133 -9.10 2.01 -8.13
C VAL A 133 -10.46 1.38 -8.46
N ASN A 134 -10.66 0.10 -8.13
CA ASN A 134 -11.92 -0.60 -8.43
C ASN A 134 -13.10 -0.03 -7.63
N TYR A 135 -12.94 0.24 -6.33
CA TYR A 135 -14.03 0.77 -5.50
C TYR A 135 -14.54 2.12 -6.00
N TRP A 136 -13.65 3.02 -6.42
CA TRP A 136 -14.06 4.29 -7.01
C TRP A 136 -14.57 4.16 -8.45
N ASN A 137 -14.04 3.21 -9.22
CA ASN A 137 -14.47 2.97 -10.60
C ASN A 137 -15.87 2.35 -10.66
N ASP A 138 -16.16 1.41 -9.76
CA ASP A 138 -17.39 0.63 -9.75
C ASP A 138 -18.44 1.20 -8.77
N ASP A 139 -18.11 2.29 -8.06
CA ASP A 139 -18.92 2.85 -6.97
C ASP A 139 -19.32 1.79 -5.90
N PHE A 140 -18.42 0.84 -5.65
CA PHE A 140 -18.62 -0.29 -4.74
C PHE A 140 -17.79 -0.15 -3.46
N TYR A 141 -18.43 0.13 -2.33
CA TYR A 141 -17.73 0.49 -1.08
C TYR A 141 -17.96 -0.47 0.10
N SER A 142 -18.53 -1.66 -0.14
CA SER A 142 -18.89 -2.58 0.96
C SER A 142 -17.70 -2.99 1.83
N GLN A 143 -16.50 -3.13 1.24
CA GLN A 143 -15.27 -3.53 1.91
C GLN A 143 -14.30 -2.35 2.11
N TRP A 144 -14.78 -1.12 1.94
CA TRP A 144 -13.97 0.09 1.95
C TRP A 144 -13.26 0.31 3.29
N ASN A 145 -13.99 0.13 4.40
CA ASN A 145 -13.44 0.34 5.74
C ASN A 145 -12.35 -0.68 6.08
N HIS A 146 -12.59 -1.96 5.78
CA HIS A 146 -11.58 -3.00 5.91
C HIS A 146 -10.33 -2.64 5.10
N GLN A 147 -10.49 -2.27 3.83
CA GLN A 147 -9.37 -1.91 2.97
C GLN A 147 -8.56 -0.73 3.54
N ILE A 148 -9.21 0.32 4.06
CA ILE A 148 -8.52 1.43 4.73
C ILE A 148 -7.73 0.94 5.94
N PHE A 149 -8.34 0.12 6.80
CA PHE A 149 -7.69 -0.39 7.99
C PHE A 149 -6.41 -1.17 7.66
N PHE A 150 -6.49 -2.11 6.71
CA PHE A 150 -5.34 -2.89 6.25
C PHE A 150 -4.28 -1.97 5.64
N THR A 151 -4.64 -1.08 4.72
CA THR A 151 -3.68 -0.17 4.08
C THR A 151 -2.96 0.73 5.10
N VAL A 152 -3.67 1.30 6.09
CA VAL A 152 -3.05 2.18 7.11
C VAL A 152 -2.06 1.41 7.97
N THR A 153 -2.43 0.21 8.41
CA THR A 153 -1.58 -0.63 9.26
C THR A 153 -0.39 -1.20 8.47
N GLU A 154 -0.56 -1.56 7.20
CA GLU A 154 0.50 -1.94 6.27
C GLU A 154 1.48 -0.79 6.00
N LEU A 155 0.98 0.43 5.77
CA LEU A 155 1.83 1.61 5.59
C LEU A 155 2.66 1.89 6.84
N TYR A 156 2.06 1.74 8.02
CA TYR A 156 2.77 1.91 9.29
C TYR A 156 3.91 0.89 9.45
N SER A 157 3.63 -0.42 9.28
CA SER A 157 4.66 -1.46 9.40
C SER A 157 5.75 -1.32 8.33
N THR A 158 5.36 -1.00 7.09
CA THR A 158 6.28 -0.80 5.97
C THR A 158 7.17 0.43 6.16
N SER A 159 6.64 1.51 6.75
CA SER A 159 7.42 2.72 7.08
C SER A 159 8.51 2.44 8.11
N ILE A 160 8.21 1.58 9.10
CA ILE A 160 9.20 1.09 10.06
C ILE A 160 10.25 0.27 9.32
N LEU A 161 9.85 -0.72 8.49
CA LEU A 161 10.76 -1.56 7.71
C LEU A 161 11.70 -0.72 6.82
N TYR A 162 11.15 0.22 6.07
CA TYR A 162 11.90 1.16 5.24
C TYR A 162 12.95 1.93 6.07
N THR A 163 12.57 2.39 7.25
CA THR A 163 13.47 3.10 8.17
C THR A 163 14.58 2.20 8.69
N ILE A 164 14.27 0.99 9.14
CA ILE A 164 15.26 0.06 9.69
C ILE A 164 16.01 -0.76 8.62
N CYS A 165 15.71 -0.56 7.34
CA CYS A 165 16.46 -1.16 6.23
C CYS A 165 17.89 -0.61 6.15
N ASP A 166 18.12 0.64 6.57
CA ASP A 166 19.46 1.25 6.62
C ASP A 166 20.26 0.79 7.86
N ARG A 167 21.38 0.12 7.64
CA ARG A 167 22.32 -0.40 8.66
C ARG A 167 22.82 0.65 9.66
N ARG A 168 22.81 1.92 9.28
CA ARG A 168 23.25 3.03 10.15
C ARG A 168 22.20 3.40 11.19
N LYS A 169 20.92 3.11 10.94
CA LYS A 169 19.83 3.39 11.88
C LYS A 169 19.67 2.26 12.89
N GLU A 170 19.53 2.59 14.18
CA GLU A 170 19.37 1.58 15.23
C GLU A 170 17.99 0.91 15.17
N ILE A 171 17.97 -0.42 15.38
CA ILE A 171 16.74 -1.19 15.55
C ILE A 171 16.35 -1.19 17.03
N LYS A 172 15.31 -0.42 17.38
CA LYS A 172 14.70 -0.41 18.70
C LYS A 172 13.71 -1.58 18.84
N LYS A 173 13.51 -2.07 20.07
CA LYS A 173 12.51 -3.13 20.37
C LYS A 173 11.12 -2.78 19.83
N VAL A 174 10.67 -1.54 20.04
CA VAL A 174 9.35 -1.05 19.58
C VAL A 174 9.13 -1.21 18.08
N HIS A 175 10.18 -1.08 17.25
CA HIS A 175 10.07 -1.28 15.81
C HIS A 175 9.70 -2.74 15.48
N LEU A 176 10.41 -3.70 16.09
CA LEU A 176 10.21 -5.12 15.84
C LEU A 176 8.85 -5.59 16.39
N PHE A 177 8.49 -5.18 17.61
CA PHE A 177 7.17 -5.50 18.18
C PHE A 177 6.02 -4.89 17.38
N SER A 178 6.19 -3.68 16.83
CA SER A 178 5.16 -3.06 15.98
C SER A 178 4.94 -3.85 14.69
N ILE A 179 6.01 -4.31 14.03
CA ILE A 179 5.90 -5.14 12.82
C ILE A 179 5.21 -6.48 13.15
N ILE A 180 5.58 -7.11 14.27
CA ILE A 180 4.94 -8.35 14.74
C ILE A 180 3.45 -8.11 15.05
N ALA A 181 3.10 -7.00 15.70
CA ALA A 181 1.73 -6.67 16.04
C ALA A 181 0.85 -6.60 14.80
N VAL A 182 1.29 -5.84 13.80
CA VAL A 182 0.57 -5.70 12.53
C VAL A 182 0.42 -7.05 11.83
N GLY A 183 1.53 -7.80 11.68
CA GLY A 183 1.49 -9.13 11.04
C GLY A 183 0.58 -10.11 11.77
N LEU A 184 0.55 -10.10 13.11
CA LEU A 184 -0.39 -10.93 13.89
C LEU A 184 -1.84 -10.51 13.68
N THR A 185 -2.14 -9.21 13.73
CA THR A 185 -3.49 -8.71 13.49
C THR A 185 -3.98 -9.10 12.10
N HIS A 186 -3.14 -8.95 11.06
CA HIS A 186 -3.51 -9.31 9.69
C HIS A 186 -3.65 -10.80 9.48
N MET A 187 -2.70 -11.61 9.95
CA MET A 187 -2.77 -13.06 9.88
C MET A 187 -4.04 -13.61 10.55
N LEU A 188 -4.41 -13.07 11.71
CA LEU A 188 -5.62 -13.49 12.42
C LEU A 188 -6.88 -12.99 11.71
N ALA A 189 -6.94 -11.71 11.33
CA ALA A 189 -8.09 -11.15 10.63
C ALA A 189 -8.37 -11.85 9.28
N ALA A 190 -7.35 -11.97 8.43
CA ALA A 190 -7.45 -12.65 7.14
C ALA A 190 -7.66 -14.17 7.29
N GLY A 191 -7.11 -14.75 8.36
CA GLY A 191 -7.34 -16.14 8.76
C GLY A 191 -8.81 -16.45 9.04
N PHE A 192 -9.47 -15.61 9.85
CA PHE A 192 -10.88 -15.78 10.20
C PHE A 192 -11.84 -15.55 9.03
N ASP A 193 -11.48 -14.68 8.08
CA ASP A 193 -12.37 -14.29 7.00
C ASP A 193 -12.25 -15.21 5.77
N GLN A 194 -11.12 -15.18 5.07
CA GLN A 194 -11.02 -15.75 3.71
C GLN A 194 -9.97 -16.86 3.59
N PHE A 195 -8.83 -16.76 4.29
CA PHE A 195 -7.71 -17.67 4.09
C PHE A 195 -8.05 -19.12 4.47
N VAL A 196 -8.68 -19.34 5.63
CA VAL A 196 -9.04 -20.70 6.07
C VAL A 196 -10.05 -21.32 5.11
N ILE A 197 -11.05 -20.57 4.67
CA ILE A 197 -12.10 -21.09 3.79
C ILE A 197 -11.54 -21.40 2.39
N ASN A 198 -10.82 -20.44 1.81
CA ASN A 198 -10.37 -20.53 0.43
C ASN A 198 -9.19 -21.50 0.27
N VAL A 199 -8.19 -21.41 1.15
CA VAL A 199 -6.93 -22.14 1.03
C VAL A 199 -6.98 -23.48 1.76
N ILE A 200 -7.34 -23.48 3.05
CA ILE A 200 -7.33 -24.71 3.87
C ILE A 200 -8.57 -25.56 3.58
N GLY A 201 -9.75 -24.92 3.49
CA GLY A 201 -11.02 -25.55 3.17
C GLY A 201 -11.20 -25.92 1.71
N GLY A 202 -10.25 -25.55 0.83
CA GLY A 202 -10.26 -25.89 -0.59
C GLY A 202 -11.46 -25.36 -1.38
N SER A 203 -12.17 -24.37 -0.84
CA SER A 203 -13.42 -23.84 -1.42
C SER A 203 -13.18 -22.63 -2.33
N GLY A 204 -11.97 -22.08 -2.35
CA GLY A 204 -11.62 -20.90 -3.13
C GLY A 204 -11.27 -21.21 -4.58
N PHE A 205 -11.62 -20.30 -5.49
CA PHE A 205 -11.10 -20.31 -6.85
C PHE A 205 -9.60 -20.02 -6.87
N ALA A 206 -8.90 -20.46 -7.92
CA ALA A 206 -7.44 -20.34 -8.02
C ALA A 206 -6.92 -18.91 -7.78
N HIS A 207 -7.62 -17.89 -8.30
CA HIS A 207 -7.22 -16.49 -8.10
C HIS A 207 -7.38 -16.02 -6.65
N GLN A 208 -8.39 -16.52 -5.91
CA GLN A 208 -8.60 -16.24 -4.49
C GLN A 208 -7.51 -16.90 -3.65
N VAL A 209 -7.22 -18.18 -3.92
CA VAL A 209 -6.16 -18.93 -3.24
C VAL A 209 -4.80 -18.25 -3.42
N ILE A 210 -4.46 -17.87 -4.66
CA ILE A 210 -3.20 -17.19 -4.95
C ILE A 210 -3.14 -15.85 -4.20
N ARG A 211 -4.16 -15.01 -4.31
CA ARG A 211 -4.24 -13.73 -3.59
C ARG A 211 -4.03 -13.94 -2.08
N ASP A 212 -4.75 -14.87 -1.48
CA ASP A 212 -4.73 -15.11 -0.04
C ASP A 212 -3.35 -15.61 0.43
N LEU A 213 -2.66 -16.42 -0.38
CA LEU A 213 -1.27 -16.82 -0.11
C LEU A 213 -0.31 -15.62 -0.18
N PHE A 214 -0.42 -14.78 -1.21
CA PHE A 214 0.46 -13.63 -1.38
C PHE A 214 0.24 -12.53 -0.33
N LEU A 215 -0.94 -12.47 0.30
CA LEU A 215 -1.18 -11.61 1.47
C LEU A 215 -0.68 -12.26 2.78
N MET A 216 -0.91 -13.56 2.97
CA MET A 216 -0.57 -14.25 4.22
C MET A 216 0.94 -14.50 4.40
N ILE A 217 1.67 -14.82 3.33
CA ILE A 217 3.11 -15.11 3.42
C ILE A 217 3.91 -13.92 3.97
N PRO A 218 3.75 -12.68 3.46
CA PRO A 218 4.39 -11.50 4.06
C PRO A 218 4.08 -11.33 5.54
N ASP A 219 2.85 -11.55 6.00
CA ASP A 219 2.47 -11.40 7.41
C ASP A 219 3.15 -12.42 8.32
N ILE A 220 3.19 -13.69 7.90
CA ILE A 220 3.92 -14.73 8.61
C ILE A 220 5.41 -14.36 8.72
N LEU A 221 6.00 -13.86 7.64
CA LEU A 221 7.42 -13.48 7.64
C LEU A 221 7.67 -12.21 8.48
N ASN A 222 6.73 -11.26 8.49
CA ASN A 222 6.73 -10.09 9.38
C ASN A 222 6.64 -10.47 10.87
N ILE A 223 6.23 -11.70 11.20
CA ILE A 223 6.31 -12.24 12.56
C ILE A 223 7.64 -12.95 12.77
N ILE A 224 7.97 -13.92 11.90
CA ILE A 224 9.13 -14.81 12.09
C ILE A 224 10.46 -14.05 12.05
N ILE A 225 10.67 -13.19 11.04
CA ILE A 225 11.97 -12.53 10.85
C ILE A 225 12.28 -11.56 12.01
N PRO A 226 11.36 -10.70 12.47
CA PRO A 226 11.60 -9.86 13.65
C PRO A 226 11.83 -10.68 14.93
N LEU A 227 11.13 -11.80 15.13
CA LEU A 227 11.39 -12.69 16.28
C LEU A 227 12.81 -13.28 16.25
N LEU A 228 13.28 -13.71 15.07
CA LEU A 228 14.66 -14.18 14.89
C LEU A 228 15.68 -13.05 15.17
N GLU A 229 15.39 -11.83 14.73
CA GLU A 229 16.24 -10.65 15.01
C GLU A 229 16.29 -10.35 16.52
N ILE A 230 15.16 -10.42 17.23
CA ILE A 230 15.11 -10.28 18.71
C ILE A 230 15.94 -11.39 19.37
N LYS A 231 15.77 -12.65 18.95
CA LYS A 231 16.52 -13.80 19.49
C LYS A 231 18.02 -13.62 19.30
N ASN A 232 18.46 -13.28 18.09
CA ASN A 232 19.86 -13.07 17.78
C ASN A 232 20.45 -11.95 18.64
N ARG A 233 19.76 -10.81 18.75
CA ARG A 233 20.19 -9.70 19.62
C ARG A 233 20.29 -10.09 21.09
N ARG A 234 19.32 -10.87 21.61
CA ARG A 234 19.40 -11.39 22.98
C ARG A 234 20.59 -12.31 23.17
N LEU A 235 20.91 -13.18 22.20
CA LEU A 235 22.07 -14.06 22.26
C LEU A 235 23.39 -13.29 22.24
N THR A 236 23.52 -12.25 21.40
CA THR A 236 24.72 -11.40 21.36
C THR A 236 24.87 -10.54 22.63
N THR A 237 23.74 -10.14 23.23
CA THR A 237 23.71 -9.27 24.43
C THR A 237 23.63 -10.09 25.74
N LYS A 238 23.65 -11.42 25.67
CA LYS A 238 23.53 -12.32 26.85
C LYS A 238 24.64 -12.12 27.89
N ASN A 239 25.73 -11.43 27.53
CA ASN A 239 26.77 -10.98 28.46
C ASN A 239 26.45 -9.67 29.21
N ARG A 240 25.29 -9.01 29.02
CA ARG A 240 25.00 -7.70 29.65
C ARG A 240 23.70 -7.58 30.45
N TYR A 241 22.69 -8.42 30.28
CA TYR A 241 21.45 -8.32 31.07
C TYR A 241 20.80 -9.70 31.25
N ALA A 242 21.03 -10.28 32.43
CA ALA A 242 20.12 -11.26 33.02
C ALA A 242 18.96 -10.47 33.66
N ASP A 243 17.73 -10.90 33.39
CA ASP A 243 16.46 -10.39 33.93
C ASP A 243 16.08 -8.94 33.57
N ASP A 244 15.54 -8.75 32.36
CA ASP A 244 14.83 -7.52 31.96
C ASP A 244 13.29 -7.70 32.14
N PRO A 245 12.69 -7.14 33.21
CA PRO A 245 11.23 -7.14 33.41
C PRO A 245 10.45 -6.32 32.36
N SER A 246 11.11 -5.65 31.40
CA SER A 246 10.44 -5.00 30.27
C SER A 246 9.72 -5.99 29.35
N SER A 247 10.15 -7.25 29.31
CA SER A 247 9.62 -8.25 28.38
C SER A 247 8.14 -8.57 28.58
N PHE A 248 7.66 -8.63 29.83
CA PHE A 248 6.24 -8.87 30.11
C PHE A 248 5.36 -7.68 29.70
N LYS A 249 5.82 -6.45 29.98
CA LYS A 249 5.10 -5.22 29.56
C LYS A 249 5.00 -5.13 28.04
N GLU A 250 6.06 -5.50 27.32
CA GLU A 250 6.10 -5.52 25.86
C GLU A 250 5.14 -6.57 25.28
N ILE A 251 5.07 -7.77 25.87
CA ILE A 251 4.12 -8.82 25.47
C ILE A 251 2.69 -8.40 25.77
N LEU A 252 2.43 -7.82 26.95
CA LEU A 252 1.09 -7.35 27.32
C LEU A 252 0.62 -6.24 26.35
N LEU A 253 1.49 -5.29 26.01
CA LEU A 253 1.18 -4.25 25.02
C LEU A 253 0.91 -4.85 23.64
N LEU A 254 1.70 -5.85 23.21
CA LEU A 254 1.47 -6.57 21.96
C LEU A 254 0.08 -7.20 21.94
N VAL A 255 -0.30 -7.91 23.01
CA VAL A 255 -1.63 -8.52 23.15
C VAL A 255 -2.72 -7.46 23.06
N ILE A 256 -2.59 -6.34 23.78
CA ILE A 256 -3.56 -5.24 23.76
C ILE A 256 -3.72 -4.65 22.34
N ILE A 257 -2.61 -4.42 21.63
CA ILE A 257 -2.66 -3.88 20.26
C ILE A 257 -3.35 -4.86 19.32
N VAL A 258 -2.98 -6.15 19.38
CA VAL A 258 -3.55 -7.18 18.51
C VAL A 258 -5.04 -7.36 18.79
N THR A 259 -5.45 -7.46 20.06
CA THR A 259 -6.87 -7.60 20.41
C THR A 259 -7.68 -6.37 20.02
N SER A 260 -7.16 -5.17 20.25
CA SER A 260 -7.82 -3.93 19.82
C SER A 260 -7.97 -3.87 18.30
N GLY A 261 -6.93 -4.27 17.55
CA GLY A 261 -6.99 -4.37 16.10
C GLY A 261 -8.06 -5.35 15.61
N LEU A 262 -8.15 -6.52 16.23
CA LEU A 262 -9.19 -7.51 15.89
C LEU A 262 -10.60 -7.03 16.22
N ILE A 263 -10.78 -6.36 17.36
CA ILE A 263 -12.08 -5.75 17.71
C ILE A 263 -12.46 -4.71 16.66
N ILE A 264 -11.54 -3.81 16.28
CA ILE A 264 -11.79 -2.82 15.23
C ILE A 264 -12.22 -3.53 13.94
N VAL A 265 -11.44 -4.50 13.46
CA VAL A 265 -11.76 -5.24 12.22
C VAL A 265 -13.14 -5.90 12.30
N SER A 266 -13.52 -6.46 13.45
CA SER A 266 -14.85 -7.09 13.61
C SER A 266 -16.03 -6.11 13.61
N LEU A 267 -15.76 -4.81 13.80
CA LEU A 267 -16.75 -3.74 13.82
C LEU A 267 -16.84 -2.96 12.50
N LEU A 268 -15.90 -3.18 11.57
CA LEU A 268 -15.86 -2.53 10.26
C LEU A 268 -16.76 -3.25 9.25
#